data_AF-A0AAU2I0J8-F1
#
_entry.id   AF-A0AAU2I0J8-F1
#
_cell.length_a   1.000
_cell.length_b   1.000
_cell.length_c   1.000
_cell.angle_alpha   90.00
_cell.angle_beta   90.00
_cell.angle_gamma   90.00
#
_symmetry.space_group_name_H-M   'P 1'
#
loop_
_entity.id
_entity.type
_entity.pdbx_description
1 polymer ?
#
loop_
_entity_poly.entity_id
_entity_poly.type
_entity_poly.pdbx_seq_one_letter_code
_entity_poly.pdbx_strand_id
1 'polypeptide(L)'
;MANWQRPLGDALWTLDRALGGQRRPTRIQKWVARHPIGTGLCVAVPFTLFFLMLSREEEPDDLMFAVVFGLALGLVFALTAVSERLRQRRLKRLGIWDGS
;
A
#
# COMPACT_ATOMS: atom_id res chain seq x y z
N MET A 1 8.99 -18.27 -20.63
CA MET A 1 9.13 -17.39 -19.45
C MET A 1 8.14 -17.88 -18.40
N ALA A 2 8.63 -18.48 -17.32
CA ALA A 2 7.78 -19.08 -16.29
C ALA A 2 6.93 -17.98 -15.63
N ASN A 3 5.61 -18.21 -15.56
CA ASN A 3 4.63 -17.24 -15.11
C ASN A 3 4.58 -17.19 -13.58
N TRP A 4 5.70 -16.81 -12.94
CA TRP A 4 5.87 -16.75 -11.48
C TRP A 4 4.90 -15.79 -10.77
N GLN A 5 4.27 -14.88 -11.52
CA GLN A 5 3.31 -13.91 -10.98
C GLN A 5 2.00 -14.57 -10.49
N ARG A 6 1.57 -15.66 -11.14
CA ARG A 6 0.35 -16.40 -10.76
C ARG A 6 0.48 -17.11 -9.41
N PRO A 7 1.50 -17.94 -9.15
CA PRO A 7 1.62 -18.65 -7.88
C PRO A 7 1.84 -17.69 -6.70
N LEU A 8 2.59 -16.60 -6.89
CA LEU A 8 2.77 -15.58 -5.83
C LEU A 8 1.46 -14.85 -5.51
N GLY A 9 0.70 -14.46 -6.54
CA GLY A 9 -0.61 -13.85 -6.36
C GLY A 9 -1.58 -14.78 -5.63
N ASP A 10 -1.62 -16.05 -6.00
CA ASP A 10 -2.49 -17.04 -5.36
C ASP A 10 -2.12 -17.27 -3.89
N ALA A 11 -0.82 -17.38 -3.57
CA ALA A 11 -0.33 -17.50 -2.20
C ALA A 11 -0.67 -16.25 -1.34
N LEU A 12 -0.56 -15.06 -1.91
CA LEU A 12 -0.97 -13.82 -1.23
C LEU A 12 -2.49 -13.82 -0.97
N TRP A 13 -3.30 -14.28 -1.93
CA TRP A 13 -4.76 -14.33 -1.78
C TRP A 13 -5.27 -15.44 -0.88
N THR A 14 -4.53 -16.54 -0.72
CA THR A 14 -4.82 -17.57 0.28
C THR A 14 -4.48 -17.07 1.68
N LEU A 15 -3.34 -16.41 1.85
CA LEU A 15 -2.97 -15.78 3.11
C LEU A 15 -3.96 -14.67 3.51
N ASP A 16 -4.33 -13.79 2.58
CA ASP A 16 -5.37 -12.77 2.79
C ASP A 16 -6.69 -13.40 3.23
N ARG A 17 -7.11 -14.51 2.60
CA ARG A 17 -8.29 -15.27 3.05
C ARG A 17 -8.16 -15.78 4.47
N ALA A 18 -7.01 -16.36 4.83
CA ALA A 18 -6.75 -16.87 6.18
C ALA A 18 -6.78 -15.77 7.24
N LEU A 19 -6.29 -14.57 6.90
CA LEU A 19 -6.29 -13.38 7.76
C LEU A 19 -7.65 -12.65 7.82
N GLY A 20 -8.71 -13.23 7.24
CA GLY A 20 -10.05 -12.65 7.27
C GLY A 20 -10.31 -11.62 6.17
N GLY A 21 -9.60 -11.70 5.05
CA GLY A 21 -9.76 -10.85 3.87
C GLY A 21 -11.14 -10.93 3.21
N GLN A 22 -12.01 -11.86 3.63
CA GLN A 22 -13.43 -11.93 3.24
C GLN A 22 -14.35 -11.00 4.05
N ARG A 23 -13.84 -10.30 5.07
CA ARG A 23 -14.63 -9.31 5.82
C ARG A 23 -14.95 -8.08 4.98
N ARG A 24 -16.08 -7.43 5.29
CA ARG A 24 -16.47 -6.17 4.65
C ARG A 24 -15.39 -5.09 4.86
N PRO A 25 -15.06 -4.28 3.85
CA PRO A 25 -14.04 -3.24 3.98
C PRO A 25 -14.44 -2.16 4.99
N THR A 26 -13.49 -1.69 5.79
CA THR A 26 -13.70 -0.55 6.70
C THR A 26 -13.76 0.77 5.92
N ARG A 27 -14.24 1.85 6.55
CA ARG A 27 -14.28 3.19 5.93
C ARG A 27 -12.89 3.65 5.43
N ILE A 28 -11.85 3.37 6.23
CA ILE A 28 -10.46 3.71 5.88
C ILE A 28 -10.01 2.89 4.68
N GLN A 29 -10.24 1.57 4.66
CA GLN A 29 -9.88 0.71 3.53
C GLN A 29 -10.58 1.13 2.22
N LYS A 30 -11.85 1.56 2.30
CA LYS A 30 -12.57 2.11 1.13
C LYS A 30 -11.93 3.40 0.63
N TRP A 31 -11.53 4.29 1.54
CA TRP A 31 -10.88 5.55 1.18
C TRP A 31 -9.51 5.31 0.53
N VAL A 32 -8.68 4.48 1.18
CA VAL A 32 -7.35 4.10 0.70
C VAL A 32 -7.42 3.49 -0.70
N ALA A 33 -8.33 2.54 -0.93
CA ALA A 33 -8.53 1.92 -2.24
C ALA A 33 -8.98 2.88 -3.36
N ARG A 34 -9.63 4.00 -3.01
CA ARG A 34 -10.04 5.03 -3.98
C ARG A 34 -8.88 5.98 -4.32
N HIS A 35 -7.97 6.21 -3.38
CA HIS A 35 -6.89 7.19 -3.51
C HIS A 35 -5.51 6.54 -3.25
N PRO A 36 -5.02 5.66 -4.14
CA PRO A 36 -3.72 5.02 -3.94
C PRO A 36 -2.56 6.01 -3.99
N ILE A 37 -2.59 6.96 -4.92
CA ILE A 37 -1.57 8.03 -5.02
C ILE A 37 -1.65 8.94 -3.79
N GLY A 38 -2.86 9.33 -3.38
CA GLY A 38 -3.06 10.14 -2.19
C GLY A 38 -2.54 9.47 -0.92
N THR A 39 -2.80 8.16 -0.76
CA THR A 39 -2.30 7.37 0.37
C THR A 39 -0.78 7.31 0.37
N GLY A 40 -0.17 7.05 -0.80
CA GLY A 40 1.28 7.05 -0.94
C GLY A 40 1.91 8.39 -0.58
N LEU A 41 1.35 9.51 -1.07
CA LEU A 41 1.82 10.86 -0.75
C LEU A 41 1.64 11.21 0.73
N CYS A 42 0.48 10.88 1.32
CA CYS A 42 0.22 11.09 2.74
C CYS A 42 1.20 10.35 3.66
N VAL A 43 1.86 9.29 3.18
CA VAL A 43 2.92 8.60 3.91
C VAL A 43 4.30 9.15 3.53
N ALA A 44 4.58 9.31 2.23
CA ALA A 44 5.89 9.75 1.75
C ALA A 44 6.31 11.10 2.34
N VAL A 45 5.41 12.09 2.33
CA VAL A 45 5.72 13.45 2.77
C VAL A 45 6.12 13.51 4.26
N PRO A 46 5.30 13.05 5.22
CA PRO A 46 5.68 13.13 6.63
C PRO A 46 6.90 12.28 6.97
N PHE A 47 7.08 11.12 6.34
CA PHE A 47 8.27 10.30 6.57
C PHE A 47 9.53 10.93 5.99
N THR A 48 9.47 11.55 4.82
CA THR A 48 10.60 12.31 4.27
C THR A 48 10.98 13.43 5.22
N LEU A 49 10.00 14.22 5.69
CA LEU A 49 10.24 15.29 6.65
C LEU A 49 10.80 14.78 7.98
N PHE A 50 10.32 13.63 8.46
CA PHE A 50 10.83 13.00 9.67
C PHE A 50 12.30 12.58 9.52
N PHE A 51 12.66 11.94 8.41
CA PHE A 51 14.06 11.57 8.16
C PHE A 51 14.95 12.79 7.94
N LEU A 52 14.45 13.86 7.31
CA LEU A 52 15.16 15.13 7.22
C LEU A 52 15.38 15.77 8.59
N MET A 53 14.40 15.71 9.49
CA MET A 53 14.55 16.22 10.85
C MET A 53 15.58 15.42 11.67
N LEU A 54 15.75 14.13 11.37
CA LEU A 54 16.74 13.27 12.01
C LEU A 54 18.15 13.38 11.39
N SER A 55 18.25 13.88 10.17
CA SER A 55 19.54 14.13 9.52
C SER A 55 20.30 15.21 10.28
N ARG A 56 21.59 14.97 10.50
CA ARG A 56 22.51 16.03 10.92
C ARG A 56 22.91 16.78 9.66
N GLU A 57 22.76 18.11 9.67
CA GLU A 57 22.89 19.02 8.52
C GLU A 57 24.21 18.95 7.70
N GLU A 58 25.16 18.09 8.06
CA GLU A 58 26.53 18.10 7.52
C GLU A 58 26.75 17.17 6.32
N GLU A 59 25.90 16.18 6.06
CA GLU A 59 26.14 15.20 4.98
C GLU A 59 25.08 15.28 3.86
N PRO A 60 25.47 15.55 2.60
CA PRO A 60 24.54 15.60 1.46
C PRO A 60 23.86 14.24 1.19
N ASP A 61 24.46 13.14 1.66
CA ASP A 61 23.92 11.79 1.55
C ASP A 61 22.65 11.60 2.41
N ASP A 62 22.51 12.36 3.51
CA ASP A 62 21.33 12.26 4.37
C ASP A 62 20.05 12.79 3.69
N LEU A 63 20.18 13.84 2.86
CA LEU A 63 19.07 14.36 2.08
C LEU A 63 18.57 13.31 1.07
N MET A 64 19.49 12.66 0.36
CA MET A 64 19.15 11.58 -0.56
C MET A 64 18.53 10.39 0.18
N PHE A 65 19.11 10.02 1.33
CA PHE A 65 18.59 8.95 2.17
C PHE A 65 17.14 9.21 2.59
N ALA A 66 16.85 10.40 3.11
CA ALA A 66 15.51 10.78 3.57
C ALA A 66 14.47 10.75 2.43
N VAL A 67 14.83 11.27 1.26
CA VAL A 67 13.95 11.28 0.07
C VAL A 67 13.70 9.85 -0.43
N VAL A 68 14.75 9.03 -0.56
CA VAL A 68 14.62 7.65 -1.04
C VAL A 68 13.76 6.83 -0.08
N PHE A 69 13.97 6.94 1.23
CA PHE A 69 13.18 6.21 2.21
C PHE A 69 11.73 6.65 2.24
N GLY A 70 11.47 7.97 2.22
CA GLY A 70 10.12 8.51 2.17
C GLY A 70 9.36 8.04 0.92
N LEU A 71 10.00 8.09 -0.25
CA LEU A 71 9.42 7.60 -1.50
C LEU A 71 9.19 6.09 -1.49
N ALA A 72 10.14 5.31 -0.95
CA ALA A 72 9.99 3.86 -0.84
C ALA A 72 8.80 3.48 0.03
N LEU A 73 8.63 4.13 1.19
CA LEU A 73 7.46 3.93 2.05
C LEU A 73 6.17 4.36 1.34
N GLY A 74 6.16 5.53 0.71
CA GLY A 74 5.01 5.98 -0.08
C GLY A 74 4.60 4.99 -1.17
N LEU A 75 5.58 4.40 -1.86
CA LEU A 75 5.34 3.39 -2.89
C LEU A 75 4.73 2.12 -2.29
N VAL A 76 5.27 1.61 -1.17
CA VAL A 76 4.74 0.43 -0.48
C VAL A 76 3.27 0.65 -0.09
N PHE A 77 2.94 1.81 0.46
CA PHE A 77 1.57 2.15 0.84
C PHE A 77 0.65 2.35 -0.38
N ALA A 78 1.14 2.96 -1.46
CA ALA A 78 0.39 3.08 -2.70
C ALA A 78 0.08 1.71 -3.33
N LEU A 79 1.06 0.80 -3.36
CA LEU A 79 0.87 -0.57 -3.82
C LEU A 79 -0.12 -1.34 -2.94
N THR A 80 -0.07 -1.13 -1.62
CA THR A 80 -1.03 -1.69 -0.67
C THR A 80 -2.44 -1.15 -0.90
N ALA A 81 -2.57 0.13 -1.23
CA ALA A 81 -3.85 0.71 -1.61
C ALA A 81 -4.41 0.13 -2.92
N VAL A 82 -3.53 -0.14 -3.90
CA VAL A 82 -3.89 -0.83 -5.13
C VAL A 82 -4.31 -2.27 -4.87
N SER A 83 -3.60 -3.00 -4.00
CA SER A 83 -3.98 -4.37 -3.64
C SER A 83 -5.33 -4.42 -2.94
N GLU A 84 -5.61 -3.48 -2.03
CA GLU A 84 -6.90 -3.33 -1.37
C GLU A 84 -8.02 -3.00 -2.38
N ARG A 85 -7.73 -2.20 -3.41
CA ARG A 85 -8.67 -1.95 -4.52
C ARG A 85 -9.00 -3.23 -5.30
N LEU A 86 -8.01 -4.09 -5.55
CA LEU A 86 -8.22 -5.39 -6.19
C LEU A 86 -9.02 -6.34 -5.29
N ARG A 87 -8.74 -6.35 -3.99
CA ARG A 87 -9.49 -7.10 -2.98
C ARG A 87 -10.96 -6.69 -2.98
N GLN A 88 -11.23 -5.39 -2.94
CA GLN A 88 -12.58 -4.83 -3.02
C GLN A 88 -13.33 -5.21 -4.30
N ARG A 89 -12.66 -5.17 -5.47
CA ARG A 89 -13.24 -5.66 -6.74
C ARG A 89 -13.55 -7.16 -6.68
N ARG A 90 -12.69 -7.95 -6.03
CA ARG A 90 -12.92 -9.39 -5.85
C ARG A 90 -14.11 -9.66 -4.92
N LEU A 91 -14.23 -8.95 -3.80
CA LEU A 91 -15.37 -9.08 -2.89
C LEU A 91 -16.70 -8.77 -3.59
N LYS A 92 -16.72 -7.75 -4.46
CA LYS A 92 -17.86 -7.45 -5.33
C LYS A 92 -18.18 -8.58 -6.28
N ARG A 93 -17.18 -9.13 -6.97
CA ARG A 93 -17.37 -10.27 -7.89
C ARG A 93 -17.88 -11.54 -7.20
N LEU A 94 -17.52 -11.74 -5.93
CA LEU A 94 -17.97 -12.88 -5.13
C LEU A 94 -19.35 -12.66 -4.48
N GLY A 95 -19.97 -11.50 -4.64
CA GLY A 95 -21.26 -11.17 -4.02
C GLY A 95 -21.22 -10.98 -2.49
N ILE A 96 -20.02 -10.91 -1.90
CA ILE A 96 -19.84 -10.78 -0.44
C ILE A 96 -20.05 -9.33 0.02
N TRP A 97 -19.81 -8.37 -0.88
CA TRP A 97 -19.97 -6.95 -0.64
C TRP A 97 -20.50 -6.25 -1.89
N ASP A 98 -21.55 -5.46 -1.73
CA ASP A 98 -22.26 -4.73 -2.79
C ASP A 98 -21.55 -3.43 -3.22
N GLY A 99 -20.61 -2.92 -2.42
CA GLY A 99 -19.95 -1.64 -2.67
C GLY A 99 -20.45 -0.48 -1.83
N SER A 100 -21.44 -0.71 -0.95
CA SER A 100 -21.92 0.25 0.05
C SER A 100 -20.87 0.48 1.13
#